data_AF-A0A6M8TU64-F1
#
_entry.id   AF-A0A6M8TU64-F1
#
_cell.length_a   1.000
_cell.length_b   1.000
_cell.length_c   1.000
_cell.angle_alpha   90.00
_cell.angle_beta   90.00
_cell.angle_gamma   90.00
#
_symmetry.space_group_name_H-M   'P 1'
#
loop_
_entity.id
_entity.type
_entity.pdbx_description
1 polymer ?
#
loop_
_entity_poly.entity_id
_entity_poly.type
_entity_poly.pdbx_seq_one_letter_code
_entity_poly.pdbx_strand_id
1 'polypeptide(L)'
;MNSTVVTDYDIFFSFTFIFIKIKKPICFKLIRFFNSNCNSNTKTDKVKWKVILGRNGPIQYSHKLADEQIKSDKPINSKIINDILAYCNIKITENVLKDLINSPSLVLKDLDKDLTIKILKDNIGLPSSKIQIPGVYIFKHKNTGQKYVGSSSQLAIRLFGYLNLRHKAIGKFIPLLNKEKLSNFILEVIPLYNNYDFRSEIVLEQYYLLDSSFNLNTIKVANNPSGSNAKPLYMYNRDKTILYFSSMQQKDFINNLNISHFTFTKHLNKGTYYLGKYLFTRKPELTAKIKDISILDLALQLEKDRIKFNKNKPLNSLSRSVLLIDANNNTKLFFSLGKCIKYLRKKGLSATQTTLVKYINTGKVYHGYIYKYV
;
A
#
# COMPACT_ATOMS: atom_id res chain seq x y z
N MET A 1 51.54 17.81 -17.90
CA MET A 1 51.38 18.84 -16.87
C MET A 1 49.89 19.01 -16.66
N ASN A 2 49.35 18.46 -15.59
CA ASN A 2 49.34 19.03 -14.22
C ASN A 2 48.20 20.07 -14.09
N SER A 3 47.38 20.05 -13.04
CA SER A 3 47.25 19.05 -11.98
C SER A 3 46.01 19.38 -11.13
N THR A 4 45.27 18.33 -10.72
CA THR A 4 44.87 18.06 -9.32
C THR A 4 43.97 19.10 -8.60
N VAL A 5 42.80 18.70 -8.08
CA VAL A 5 42.57 18.14 -6.71
C VAL A 5 41.75 19.17 -5.91
N VAL A 6 40.49 18.89 -5.57
CA VAL A 6 39.98 18.00 -4.49
C VAL A 6 39.69 18.87 -3.25
N THR A 7 38.39 19.14 -3.01
CA THR A 7 37.61 18.75 -1.82
C THR A 7 37.77 19.81 -0.69
N ASP A 8 37.12 19.81 0.48
CA ASP A 8 36.59 18.78 1.37
C ASP A 8 35.29 19.22 2.10
N TYR A 9 34.58 18.22 2.61
CA TYR A 9 34.00 18.04 3.98
C TYR A 9 33.95 19.25 4.96
N ASP A 10 33.18 19.25 6.05
CA ASP A 10 32.18 18.34 6.62
C ASP A 10 31.37 19.17 7.65
N ILE A 11 30.12 18.80 7.94
CA ILE A 11 29.62 18.92 9.33
C ILE A 11 28.88 17.61 9.68
N PHE A 12 29.65 16.66 10.17
CA PHE A 12 29.21 15.47 10.89
C PHE A 12 29.33 15.69 12.40
N PHE A 13 28.25 15.48 13.16
CA PHE A 13 28.19 15.18 14.62
C PHE A 13 26.74 14.69 14.87
N SER A 14 26.38 13.55 15.50
CA SER A 14 27.04 12.61 16.43
C SER A 14 27.42 13.23 17.79
N PHE A 15 27.54 12.51 18.92
CA PHE A 15 27.01 11.19 19.32
C PHE A 15 26.01 11.42 20.48
N THR A 16 25.07 10.51 20.81
CA THR A 16 25.28 9.40 21.79
C THR A 16 23.96 8.62 21.89
N PHE A 17 23.88 7.29 21.83
CA PHE A 17 24.41 6.27 22.76
C PHE A 17 23.98 6.46 24.23
N ILE A 18 22.79 5.94 24.57
CA ILE A 18 22.51 5.42 25.92
C ILE A 18 22.05 3.97 25.80
N PHE A 19 22.96 3.05 26.14
CA PHE A 19 22.62 1.67 26.46
C PHE A 19 22.05 1.63 27.88
N ILE A 20 20.80 1.19 28.05
CA ILE A 20 20.35 0.65 29.35
C ILE A 20 20.16 -0.85 29.19
N LYS A 21 21.09 -1.60 29.79
CA LYS A 21 20.95 -3.05 30.03
C LYS A 21 19.75 -3.27 30.96
N ILE A 22 18.74 -4.02 30.51
CA ILE A 22 17.88 -4.77 31.44
C ILE A 22 17.98 -6.26 31.08
N LYS A 23 18.71 -7.01 31.90
CA LYS A 23 18.72 -8.46 31.90
C LYS A 23 17.44 -8.97 32.57
N LYS A 24 16.55 -9.64 31.81
CA LYS A 24 15.91 -10.94 32.13
C LYS A 24 14.66 -11.16 31.24
N PRO A 25 14.42 -12.39 30.75
CA PRO A 25 13.16 -12.72 30.07
C PRO A 25 12.05 -12.94 31.10
N ILE A 26 10.94 -12.20 30.99
CA ILE A 26 9.73 -12.49 31.76
C ILE A 26 8.96 -13.57 31.01
N CYS A 27 9.00 -14.79 31.54
CA CYS A 27 8.27 -15.94 31.02
C CYS A 27 6.80 -15.86 31.42
N PHE A 28 5.94 -15.36 30.54
CA PHE A 28 4.49 -15.54 30.70
C PHE A 28 4.05 -16.89 30.13
N LYS A 29 4.00 -17.91 30.99
CA LYS A 29 3.12 -19.06 30.78
C LYS A 29 1.68 -18.56 30.75
N LEU A 30 1.07 -18.46 29.56
CA LEU A 30 -0.40 -18.38 29.48
C LEU A 30 -0.95 -19.79 29.25
N ILE A 31 -1.73 -20.25 30.22
CA ILE A 31 -2.30 -21.59 30.30
C ILE A 31 -3.31 -21.79 29.18
N ARG A 32 -3.22 -22.93 28.47
CA ARG A 32 -4.29 -23.40 27.58
C ARG A 32 -5.48 -23.83 28.43
N PHE A 33 -6.46 -22.95 28.61
CA PHE A 33 -7.83 -23.39 28.84
C PHE A 33 -8.52 -23.55 27.48
N PHE A 34 -8.46 -24.78 26.95
CA PHE A 34 -9.56 -25.25 26.11
C PHE A 34 -10.76 -25.43 27.03
N ASN A 35 -11.83 -24.67 26.81
CA ASN A 35 -13.15 -25.11 27.24
C ASN A 35 -14.09 -25.01 26.04
N SER A 36 -14.44 -26.18 25.51
CA SER A 36 -15.24 -26.33 24.31
C SER A 36 -16.73 -26.30 24.66
N ASN A 37 -17.41 -25.20 24.34
CA ASN A 37 -18.86 -25.24 24.13
C ASN A 37 -19.17 -25.13 22.64
N CYS A 38 -19.42 -26.30 22.05
CA CYS A 38 -19.69 -26.48 20.63
C CYS A 38 -21.13 -26.11 20.29
N ASN A 39 -21.44 -24.82 20.14
CA ASN A 39 -22.65 -24.44 19.42
C ASN A 39 -22.49 -24.75 17.93
N SER A 40 -23.37 -25.61 17.43
CA SER A 40 -23.42 -26.06 16.04
C SER A 40 -23.80 -24.92 15.10
N ASN A 41 -22.78 -24.16 14.62
CA ASN A 41 -22.96 -23.08 13.65
C ASN A 41 -23.87 -23.53 12.48
N THR A 42 -25.04 -22.89 12.37
CA THR A 42 -26.04 -23.22 11.35
C THR A 42 -25.49 -22.98 9.94
N LYS A 43 -26.11 -23.57 8.92
CA LYS A 43 -25.75 -23.30 7.50
C LYS A 43 -25.81 -21.79 7.21
N THR A 44 -26.82 -21.11 7.74
CA THR A 44 -27.05 -19.67 7.67
C THR A 44 -25.91 -18.87 8.33
N ASP A 45 -25.50 -19.23 9.54
CA ASP A 45 -24.36 -18.57 10.21
C ASP A 45 -23.08 -18.74 9.41
N LYS A 46 -22.78 -19.95 8.91
CA LYS A 46 -21.61 -20.21 8.06
C LYS A 46 -21.61 -19.35 6.79
N VAL A 47 -22.76 -19.04 6.20
CA VAL A 47 -22.86 -18.13 5.05
C VAL A 47 -22.65 -16.68 5.48
N LYS A 48 -23.27 -16.25 6.58
CA LYS A 48 -23.12 -14.90 7.17
C LYS A 48 -21.67 -14.59 7.53
N TRP A 49 -20.98 -15.54 8.18
CA TRP A 49 -19.55 -15.49 8.46
C TRP A 49 -18.69 -15.38 7.21
N LYS A 50 -19.04 -16.07 6.12
CA LYS A 50 -18.33 -15.92 4.85
C LYS A 50 -18.53 -14.53 4.25
N VAL A 51 -19.70 -13.90 4.39
CA VAL A 51 -19.88 -12.49 3.95
C VAL A 51 -19.06 -11.53 4.83
N ILE A 52 -19.17 -11.64 6.16
CA ILE A 52 -18.50 -10.74 7.12
C ILE A 52 -16.97 -10.84 7.03
N LEU A 53 -16.40 -12.05 6.88
CA LEU A 53 -14.95 -12.26 6.78
C LEU A 53 -14.39 -11.99 5.38
N GLY A 54 -15.19 -11.50 4.44
CA GLY A 54 -14.80 -11.34 3.04
C GLY A 54 -14.34 -12.67 2.41
N ARG A 55 -15.27 -13.62 2.35
CA ARG A 55 -15.13 -14.95 1.73
C ARG A 55 -16.34 -15.31 0.84
N ASN A 56 -17.35 -14.45 0.76
CA ASN A 56 -18.52 -14.53 -0.15
C ASN A 56 -19.11 -13.12 -0.34
N GLY A 57 -19.68 -12.82 -1.50
CA GLY A 57 -20.19 -11.48 -1.86
C GLY A 57 -19.83 -11.09 -3.31
N PRO A 58 -20.27 -9.91 -3.80
CA PRO A 58 -20.07 -9.49 -5.20
C PRO A 58 -18.61 -9.18 -5.57
N ILE A 59 -17.70 -9.17 -4.59
CA ILE A 59 -16.25 -9.13 -4.82
C ILE A 59 -15.74 -10.56 -4.69
N GLN A 60 -15.49 -11.23 -5.82
CA GLN A 60 -14.74 -12.49 -5.82
C GLN A 60 -13.33 -12.23 -5.29
N TYR A 61 -12.98 -12.87 -4.18
CA TYR A 61 -11.67 -12.70 -3.57
C TYR A 61 -10.61 -13.37 -4.46
N SER A 62 -9.70 -12.58 -5.02
CA SER A 62 -8.60 -13.05 -5.89
C SER A 62 -7.85 -14.25 -5.33
N HIS A 63 -7.70 -14.34 -4.01
CA HIS A 63 -7.12 -15.50 -3.33
C HIS A 63 -7.92 -16.79 -3.52
N LYS A 64 -9.24 -16.71 -3.41
CA LYS A 64 -10.14 -17.85 -3.60
C LYS A 64 -10.10 -18.31 -5.05
N LEU A 65 -10.13 -17.37 -6.00
CA LEU A 65 -9.99 -17.67 -7.44
C LEU A 65 -8.64 -18.35 -7.75
N ALA A 66 -7.54 -17.84 -7.19
CA ALA A 66 -6.22 -18.45 -7.34
C ALA A 66 -6.17 -19.85 -6.71
N ASP A 67 -6.67 -20.03 -5.49
CA ASP A 67 -6.72 -21.33 -4.80
C ASP A 67 -7.63 -22.34 -5.52
N GLU A 68 -8.74 -21.90 -6.12
CA GLU A 68 -9.65 -22.73 -6.92
C GLU A 68 -9.00 -23.13 -8.25
N GLN A 69 -8.29 -22.22 -8.92
CA GLN A 69 -7.54 -22.53 -10.13
C GLN A 69 -6.42 -23.53 -9.85
N ILE A 70 -5.59 -23.30 -8.83
CA ILE A 70 -4.48 -24.19 -8.43
C ILE A 70 -4.98 -25.61 -8.12
N LYS A 71 -6.17 -25.75 -7.52
CA LYS A 71 -6.78 -27.07 -7.23
C LYS A 71 -7.45 -27.73 -8.42
N SER A 72 -7.68 -26.99 -9.50
CA SER A 72 -8.37 -27.50 -10.68
C SER A 72 -7.43 -28.16 -11.70
N ASP A 73 -6.12 -27.86 -11.62
CA ASP A 73 -5.08 -28.23 -12.58
C ASP A 73 -5.44 -27.94 -14.05
N LYS A 74 -6.38 -27.01 -14.29
CA LYS A 74 -6.80 -26.60 -15.63
C LYS A 74 -5.78 -25.65 -16.26
N PRO A 75 -5.70 -25.60 -17.61
CA PRO A 75 -4.94 -24.58 -18.30
C PRO A 75 -5.32 -23.17 -17.86
N ILE A 76 -4.32 -22.33 -17.58
CA ILE A 76 -4.49 -20.92 -17.24
C ILE A 76 -4.72 -20.15 -18.53
N ASN A 77 -5.71 -19.27 -18.53
CA ASN A 77 -6.03 -18.40 -19.67
C ASN A 77 -6.23 -16.94 -19.21
N SER A 78 -6.33 -16.02 -20.16
CA SER A 78 -6.47 -14.58 -19.91
C SER A 78 -7.70 -14.24 -19.08
N LYS A 79 -8.82 -14.98 -19.21
CA LYS A 79 -10.01 -14.79 -18.38
C LYS A 79 -9.70 -15.02 -16.90
N ILE A 80 -9.08 -16.14 -16.55
CA ILE A 80 -8.70 -16.46 -15.15
C ILE A 80 -7.77 -15.38 -14.58
N ILE A 81 -6.79 -14.94 -15.35
CA ILE A 81 -5.86 -13.87 -14.95
C ILE A 81 -6.60 -12.53 -14.74
N ASN A 82 -7.51 -12.16 -15.64
CA ASN A 82 -8.34 -10.96 -15.53
C ASN A 82 -9.26 -11.01 -14.30
N ASP A 83 -9.92 -12.14 -14.03
CA ASP A 83 -10.81 -12.31 -12.89
C ASP A 83 -10.03 -12.18 -11.56
N ILE A 84 -8.81 -12.73 -11.48
CA ILE A 84 -7.93 -12.61 -10.31
C ILE A 84 -7.38 -11.19 -10.16
N LEU A 85 -6.94 -10.54 -11.23
CA LEU A 85 -6.30 -9.21 -11.23
C LEU A 85 -7.27 -8.05 -11.43
N ALA A 86 -8.59 -8.28 -11.44
CA ALA A 86 -9.61 -7.25 -11.60
C ALA A 86 -9.43 -6.07 -10.61
N TYR A 87 -9.01 -6.36 -9.37
CA TYR A 87 -8.74 -5.34 -8.34
C TYR A 87 -7.52 -4.43 -8.65
N CYS A 88 -6.61 -4.86 -9.54
CA CYS A 88 -5.51 -4.04 -10.06
C CYS A 88 -5.95 -3.16 -11.24
N ASN A 89 -7.20 -3.27 -11.70
CA ASN A 89 -7.70 -2.68 -12.95
C ASN A 89 -6.86 -3.10 -14.17
N ILE A 90 -6.41 -4.35 -14.19
CA ILE A 90 -5.68 -4.95 -15.31
C ILE A 90 -6.67 -5.82 -16.10
N LYS A 91 -6.68 -5.67 -17.42
CA LYS A 91 -7.42 -6.52 -18.34
C LYS A 91 -6.57 -6.78 -19.60
N ILE A 92 -6.34 -8.06 -19.89
CA ILE A 92 -5.51 -8.53 -21.00
C ILE A 92 -6.32 -9.44 -21.94
N THR A 93 -5.77 -9.69 -23.14
CA THR A 93 -6.28 -10.68 -24.10
C THR A 93 -5.46 -11.97 -24.05
N GLU A 94 -5.93 -13.03 -24.71
CA GLU A 94 -5.21 -14.30 -24.78
C GLU A 94 -3.88 -14.19 -25.55
N ASN A 95 -3.82 -13.33 -26.57
CA ASN A 95 -2.59 -13.08 -27.32
C ASN A 95 -1.55 -12.40 -26.42
N VAL A 96 -1.96 -11.36 -25.68
CA VAL A 96 -1.10 -10.68 -24.70
C VAL A 96 -0.60 -11.65 -23.61
N LEU A 97 -1.43 -12.60 -23.16
CA LEU A 97 -0.97 -13.63 -22.22
C LEU A 97 0.12 -14.53 -22.84
N LYS A 98 -0.08 -14.98 -24.09
CA LYS A 98 0.89 -15.81 -24.82
C LYS A 98 2.22 -15.06 -25.06
N ASP A 99 2.16 -13.80 -25.46
CA ASP A 99 3.35 -12.95 -25.66
C ASP A 99 4.19 -12.83 -24.38
N LEU A 100 3.52 -12.66 -23.23
CA LEU A 100 4.17 -12.57 -21.93
C LEU A 100 4.77 -13.90 -21.46
N ILE A 101 4.09 -15.03 -21.69
CA ILE A 101 4.60 -16.37 -21.35
C ILE A 101 5.80 -16.74 -22.22
N ASN A 102 5.79 -16.33 -23.49
CA ASN A 102 6.86 -16.60 -24.47
C ASN A 102 7.99 -15.54 -24.42
N SER A 103 7.97 -14.61 -23.47
CA SER A 103 9.01 -13.57 -23.34
C SER A 103 10.38 -14.20 -23.03
N PRO A 104 11.49 -13.75 -23.66
CA PRO A 104 12.80 -14.35 -23.46
C PRO A 104 13.25 -14.38 -21.99
N SER A 105 13.80 -15.51 -21.56
CA SER A 105 14.32 -15.69 -20.20
C SER A 105 15.84 -15.94 -20.17
N LEU A 106 16.48 -15.41 -19.14
CA LEU A 106 17.90 -15.56 -18.82
C LEU A 106 18.05 -16.53 -17.64
N VAL A 107 18.65 -17.70 -17.87
CA VAL A 107 18.83 -18.74 -16.84
C VAL A 107 20.27 -18.77 -16.33
N LEU A 108 20.43 -18.50 -15.04
CA LEU A 108 21.71 -18.35 -14.34
C LEU A 108 21.84 -19.47 -13.30
N LYS A 109 22.89 -20.29 -13.42
CA LYS A 109 23.09 -21.48 -12.56
C LYS A 109 24.03 -21.23 -11.37
N ASP A 110 24.96 -20.29 -11.48
CA ASP A 110 26.05 -20.09 -10.52
C ASP A 110 25.97 -18.67 -9.92
N LEU A 111 25.00 -18.47 -9.03
CA LEU A 111 24.59 -17.14 -8.52
C LEU A 111 25.64 -16.47 -7.60
N ASP A 112 26.65 -17.22 -7.21
CA ASP A 112 27.79 -16.85 -6.38
C ASP A 112 29.01 -16.34 -7.17
N LYS A 113 29.00 -16.43 -8.51
CA LYS A 113 30.13 -16.00 -9.37
C LYS A 113 29.96 -14.56 -9.88
N ASP A 114 31.06 -13.80 -9.93
CA ASP A 114 31.11 -12.45 -10.50
C ASP A 114 30.64 -12.39 -11.96
N LEU A 115 30.87 -13.46 -12.74
CA LEU A 115 30.36 -13.57 -14.11
C LEU A 115 28.82 -13.47 -14.16
N THR A 116 28.12 -14.09 -13.22
CA THR A 116 26.65 -14.01 -13.12
C THR A 116 26.20 -12.59 -12.78
N ILE A 117 26.93 -11.90 -11.91
CA ILE A 117 26.69 -10.48 -11.58
C ILE A 117 26.90 -9.61 -12.82
N LYS A 118 27.93 -9.88 -13.64
CA LYS A 118 28.19 -9.18 -14.90
C LYS A 118 27.05 -9.40 -15.90
N ILE A 119 26.69 -10.65 -16.18
CA ILE A 119 25.60 -10.99 -17.12
C ILE A 119 24.28 -10.29 -16.70
N LEU A 120 23.98 -10.22 -15.40
CA LEU A 120 22.81 -9.46 -14.92
C LEU A 120 22.93 -7.96 -15.19
N LYS A 121 24.07 -7.32 -14.92
CA LYS A 121 24.27 -5.89 -15.24
C LYS A 121 24.08 -5.62 -16.73
N ASP A 122 24.60 -6.50 -17.57
CA ASP A 122 24.56 -6.35 -19.04
C ASP A 122 23.13 -6.51 -19.59
N ASN A 123 22.27 -7.31 -18.95
CA ASN A 123 20.89 -7.56 -19.38
C ASN A 123 19.84 -6.63 -18.74
N ILE A 124 19.93 -6.36 -17.42
CA ILE A 124 18.89 -5.61 -16.67
C ILE A 124 19.38 -4.29 -16.08
N GLY A 125 20.64 -3.92 -16.34
CA GLY A 125 21.25 -2.68 -15.85
C GLY A 125 21.69 -2.73 -14.38
N LEU A 126 22.12 -1.57 -13.88
CA LEU A 126 22.54 -1.38 -12.50
C LEU A 126 21.36 -0.94 -11.61
N PRO A 127 21.42 -1.21 -10.29
CA PRO A 127 20.46 -0.64 -9.33
C PRO A 127 20.41 0.90 -9.34
N SER A 128 21.48 1.56 -9.80
CA SER A 128 21.58 3.02 -9.97
C SER A 128 21.23 3.52 -11.37
N SER A 129 20.87 2.63 -12.32
CA SER A 129 20.51 3.04 -13.68
C SER A 129 19.29 3.96 -13.71
N LYS A 130 19.38 5.06 -14.48
CA LYS A 130 18.29 6.03 -14.68
C LYS A 130 17.04 5.39 -15.30
N ILE A 131 17.23 4.43 -16.20
CA ILE A 131 16.18 3.58 -16.76
C ILE A 131 16.20 2.27 -15.98
N GLN A 132 15.03 1.83 -15.52
CA GLN A 132 14.84 0.58 -14.80
C GLN A 132 13.96 -0.35 -15.64
N ILE A 133 14.38 -1.60 -15.78
CA ILE A 133 13.67 -2.61 -16.58
C ILE A 133 12.69 -3.36 -15.67
N PRO A 134 11.39 -3.47 -16.04
CA PRO A 134 10.43 -4.27 -15.31
C PRO A 134 10.55 -5.75 -15.69
N GLY A 135 9.96 -6.64 -14.88
CA GLY A 135 9.81 -8.05 -15.24
C GLY A 135 9.73 -8.99 -14.05
N VAL A 136 9.93 -10.27 -14.34
CA VAL A 136 9.75 -11.38 -13.40
C VAL A 136 11.08 -12.10 -13.14
N TYR A 137 11.22 -12.67 -11.95
CA TYR A 137 12.35 -13.50 -11.57
C TYR A 137 11.88 -14.73 -10.80
N ILE A 138 12.52 -15.87 -11.08
CA ILE A 138 12.19 -17.18 -10.54
C ILE A 138 13.44 -17.78 -9.93
N PHE A 139 13.41 -18.08 -8.62
CA PHE A 139 14.43 -18.87 -7.96
C PHE A 139 13.97 -20.32 -7.85
N LYS A 140 14.75 -21.27 -8.37
CA LYS A 140 14.54 -22.71 -8.23
C LYS A 140 15.66 -23.30 -7.38
N HIS A 141 15.32 -23.95 -6.26
CA HIS A 141 16.31 -24.68 -5.47
C HIS A 141 16.80 -25.90 -6.26
N LYS A 142 18.12 -26.07 -6.40
CA LYS A 142 18.74 -27.12 -7.22
C LYS A 142 18.28 -28.52 -6.81
N ASN A 143 18.41 -28.85 -5.52
CA ASN A 143 18.17 -30.22 -5.02
C ASN A 143 16.68 -30.55 -4.84
N THR A 144 15.89 -29.68 -4.22
CA THR A 144 14.46 -29.95 -3.91
C THR A 144 13.49 -29.56 -5.03
N GLY A 145 13.96 -28.86 -6.07
CA GLY A 145 13.11 -28.35 -7.16
C GLY A 145 12.12 -27.24 -6.75
N GLN A 146 12.07 -26.86 -5.47
CA GLN A 146 11.14 -25.85 -4.94
C GLN A 146 11.35 -24.50 -5.62
N LYS A 147 10.27 -23.87 -6.10
CA LYS A 147 10.31 -22.59 -6.80
C LYS A 147 9.75 -21.43 -5.97
N TYR A 148 10.35 -20.26 -6.15
CA TYR A 148 9.83 -18.94 -5.75
C TYR A 148 9.76 -18.05 -6.99
N VAL A 149 8.65 -17.32 -7.18
CA VAL A 149 8.53 -16.25 -8.19
C VAL A 149 8.30 -14.91 -7.53
N GLY A 150 8.77 -13.84 -8.16
CA GLY A 150 8.32 -12.48 -7.85
C GLY A 150 8.45 -11.55 -9.06
N SER A 151 7.75 -10.43 -9.03
CA SER A 151 7.90 -9.34 -9.99
C SER A 151 8.63 -8.12 -9.40
N SER A 152 9.08 -7.23 -10.28
CA SER A 152 9.45 -5.86 -9.93
C SER A 152 9.33 -4.96 -11.17
N SER A 153 8.87 -3.71 -10.99
CA SER A 153 9.05 -2.66 -12.01
C SER A 153 10.49 -2.15 -12.11
N GLN A 154 11.35 -2.61 -11.20
CA GLN A 154 12.76 -2.28 -11.09
C GLN A 154 13.52 -3.58 -10.80
N LEU A 155 13.80 -4.38 -11.83
CA LEU A 155 14.42 -5.70 -11.69
C LEU A 155 15.79 -5.62 -11.03
N ALA A 156 16.67 -4.71 -11.48
CA ALA A 156 18.02 -4.57 -10.95
C ALA A 156 17.99 -4.29 -9.44
N ILE A 157 17.27 -3.26 -9.00
CA ILE A 157 17.15 -2.90 -7.57
C ILE A 157 16.66 -4.09 -6.74
N ARG A 158 15.68 -4.86 -7.24
CA ARG A 158 15.13 -6.03 -6.53
C ARG A 158 16.10 -7.22 -6.49
N LEU A 159 16.68 -7.60 -7.63
CA LEU A 159 17.53 -8.78 -7.74
C LEU A 159 18.85 -8.60 -6.99
N PHE A 160 19.49 -7.45 -7.11
CA PHE A 160 20.67 -7.12 -6.31
C PHE A 160 20.37 -7.09 -4.80
N GLY A 161 19.11 -6.87 -4.37
CA GLY A 161 18.69 -7.06 -2.99
C GLY A 161 18.81 -8.52 -2.51
N TYR A 162 18.43 -9.49 -3.34
CA TYR A 162 18.57 -10.93 -3.03
C TYR A 162 20.02 -11.40 -3.12
N LEU A 163 20.76 -11.02 -4.17
CA LEU A 163 22.15 -11.43 -4.35
C LEU A 163 23.07 -10.90 -3.23
N ASN A 164 22.77 -9.71 -2.69
CA ASN A 164 23.48 -9.17 -1.53
C ASN A 164 22.87 -9.60 -0.18
N LEU A 165 21.91 -10.55 -0.17
CA LEU A 165 21.20 -11.07 1.02
C LEU A 165 20.61 -9.98 1.95
N ARG A 166 20.18 -8.84 1.40
CA ARG A 166 19.71 -7.66 2.16
C ARG A 166 18.25 -7.74 2.60
N HIS A 167 17.50 -8.76 2.17
CA HIS A 167 16.08 -8.89 2.50
C HIS A 167 15.85 -9.48 3.91
N LYS A 168 14.83 -8.96 4.60
CA LYS A 168 14.38 -9.51 5.89
C LYS A 168 13.92 -10.96 5.71
N ALA A 169 14.34 -11.83 6.62
CA ALA A 169 13.98 -13.26 6.63
C ALA A 169 12.48 -13.47 6.93
N ILE A 170 11.64 -13.36 5.91
CA ILE A 170 10.17 -13.45 5.98
C ILE A 170 9.68 -14.42 4.90
N GLY A 171 8.57 -15.13 5.17
CA GLY A 171 8.01 -16.13 4.26
C GLY A 171 8.81 -17.44 4.28
N LYS A 172 8.70 -18.24 3.22
CA LYS A 172 9.49 -19.49 3.08
C LYS A 172 10.81 -19.26 2.34
N PHE A 173 10.81 -18.44 1.29
CA PHE A 173 11.96 -18.28 0.41
C PHE A 173 13.19 -17.66 1.09
N ILE A 174 13.07 -16.51 1.77
CA ILE A 174 14.26 -15.80 2.31
C ILE A 174 14.95 -16.58 3.44
N PRO A 175 14.24 -17.21 4.39
CA PRO A 175 14.89 -18.10 5.36
C PRO A 175 15.64 -19.27 4.70
N LEU A 176 15.07 -19.86 3.64
CA LEU A 176 15.72 -20.95 2.89
C LEU A 176 16.97 -20.44 2.13
N LEU A 177 16.86 -19.31 1.43
CA LEU A 177 17.97 -18.67 0.71
C LEU A 177 19.15 -18.34 1.65
N ASN A 178 18.84 -17.77 2.83
CA ASN A 178 19.87 -17.41 3.81
C ASN A 178 20.54 -18.64 4.44
N LYS A 179 19.82 -19.77 4.57
CA LYS A 179 20.32 -21.05 5.07
C LYS A 179 21.19 -21.75 4.03
N GLU A 180 20.62 -22.05 2.87
CA GLU A 180 21.24 -22.91 1.83
C GLU A 180 22.23 -22.16 0.92
N LYS A 181 22.25 -20.82 0.97
CA LYS A 181 23.07 -19.92 0.14
C LYS A 181 22.72 -19.92 -1.35
N LEU A 182 23.22 -18.90 -2.04
CA LEU A 182 22.93 -18.62 -3.45
C LEU A 182 23.36 -19.74 -4.41
N SER A 183 24.48 -20.42 -4.12
CA SER A 183 25.01 -21.51 -4.92
C SER A 183 24.06 -22.72 -5.05
N ASN A 184 23.11 -22.89 -4.12
CA ASN A 184 22.08 -23.94 -4.16
C ASN A 184 20.82 -23.56 -4.96
N PHE A 185 20.80 -22.40 -5.65
CA PHE A 185 19.68 -21.95 -6.48
C PHE A 185 20.08 -21.73 -7.94
N ILE A 186 19.09 -21.89 -8.82
CA ILE A 186 19.10 -21.38 -10.19
C ILE A 186 18.19 -20.16 -10.20
N LEU A 187 18.62 -19.08 -10.85
CA LEU A 187 17.82 -17.88 -11.08
C LEU A 187 17.45 -17.80 -12.56
N GLU A 188 16.16 -17.75 -12.85
CA GLU A 188 15.62 -17.37 -14.15
C GLU A 188 15.10 -15.93 -14.07
N VAL A 189 15.44 -15.09 -15.04
CA VAL A 189 15.01 -13.69 -15.12
C VAL A 189 14.33 -13.45 -16.46
N ILE A 190 13.11 -12.90 -16.44
CA ILE A 190 12.32 -12.57 -17.63
C ILE A 190 12.17 -11.04 -17.65
N PRO A 191 13.11 -10.32 -18.30
CA PRO A 191 12.99 -8.88 -18.50
C PRO A 191 11.90 -8.56 -19.50
N LEU A 192 11.04 -7.59 -19.18
CA LEU A 192 9.91 -7.19 -20.02
C LEU A 192 10.19 -5.81 -20.64
N TYR A 193 10.73 -5.82 -21.86
CA TYR A 193 11.00 -4.58 -22.62
C TYR A 193 9.75 -4.03 -23.33
N ASN A 194 8.67 -4.82 -23.41
CA ASN A 194 7.44 -4.43 -24.08
C ASN A 194 6.68 -3.38 -23.25
N ASN A 195 6.46 -2.20 -23.86
CA ASN A 195 5.70 -1.10 -23.28
C ASN A 195 4.19 -1.35 -23.40
N TYR A 196 3.65 -2.21 -22.54
CA TYR A 196 2.20 -2.31 -22.34
C TYR A 196 1.70 -1.18 -21.42
N ASP A 197 0.48 -0.68 -21.65
CA ASP A 197 -0.18 0.33 -20.79
C ASP A 197 -0.56 -0.17 -19.38
N PHE A 198 -0.24 -1.42 -19.07
CA PHE A 198 -0.46 -2.06 -17.78
C PHE A 198 0.84 -2.67 -17.26
N ARG A 199 0.86 -2.97 -15.96
CA ARG A 199 1.99 -3.61 -15.26
C ARG A 199 2.11 -5.08 -15.65
N SER A 200 2.76 -5.33 -16.78
CA SER A 200 2.99 -6.65 -17.39
C SER A 200 3.72 -7.62 -16.45
N GLU A 201 4.56 -7.11 -15.56
CA GLU A 201 5.27 -7.92 -14.57
C GLU A 201 4.33 -8.56 -13.54
N ILE A 202 3.20 -7.91 -13.21
CA ILE A 202 2.18 -8.48 -12.31
C ILE A 202 1.44 -9.62 -13.01
N VAL A 203 1.11 -9.44 -14.28
CA VAL A 203 0.39 -10.43 -15.09
C VAL A 203 1.18 -11.73 -15.17
N LEU A 204 2.47 -11.62 -15.49
CA LEU A 204 3.35 -12.78 -15.61
C LEU A 204 3.68 -13.42 -14.25
N GLU A 205 3.86 -12.63 -13.18
CA GLU A 205 3.96 -13.17 -11.80
C GLU A 205 2.68 -13.92 -11.42
N GLN A 206 1.50 -13.40 -11.76
CA GLN A 206 0.23 -14.05 -11.44
C GLN A 206 0.07 -15.38 -12.16
N TYR A 207 0.50 -15.48 -13.42
CA TYR A 207 0.52 -16.74 -14.16
C TYR A 207 1.36 -17.80 -13.43
N TYR A 208 2.60 -17.50 -13.07
CA TYR A 208 3.47 -18.44 -12.35
C TYR A 208 2.98 -18.76 -10.93
N LEU A 209 2.34 -17.83 -10.23
CA LEU A 209 1.77 -18.12 -8.90
C LEU A 209 0.70 -19.21 -8.93
N LEU A 210 0.02 -19.41 -10.07
CA LEU A 210 -1.00 -20.45 -10.26
C LEU A 210 -0.42 -21.84 -10.58
N ASP A 211 0.87 -21.95 -10.86
CA ASP A 211 1.58 -23.24 -10.87
C ASP A 211 1.88 -23.67 -9.41
N SER A 212 1.47 -24.89 -9.06
CA SER A 212 1.59 -25.47 -7.72
C SER A 212 3.04 -25.68 -7.28
N SER A 213 3.99 -25.82 -8.22
CA SER A 213 5.42 -25.96 -7.97
C SER A 213 6.08 -24.69 -7.42
N PHE A 214 5.44 -23.52 -7.54
CA PHE A 214 5.82 -22.27 -6.87
C PHE A 214 5.39 -22.27 -5.40
N ASN A 215 5.94 -23.23 -4.65
CA ASN A 215 5.55 -23.60 -3.29
C ASN A 215 6.27 -22.81 -2.19
N LEU A 216 7.30 -22.02 -2.55
CA LEU A 216 7.96 -21.06 -1.66
C LEU A 216 7.18 -19.72 -1.56
N ASN A 217 6.29 -19.44 -2.51
CA ASN A 217 5.34 -18.32 -2.42
C ASN A 217 4.22 -18.67 -1.42
N THR A 218 4.13 -17.89 -0.35
CA THR A 218 3.06 -18.02 0.67
C THR A 218 1.77 -17.29 0.30
N ILE A 219 1.81 -16.43 -0.73
CA ILE A 219 0.69 -15.65 -1.25
C ILE A 219 0.59 -15.99 -2.73
N LYS A 220 -0.59 -16.43 -3.18
CA LYS A 220 -0.85 -16.86 -4.56
C LYS A 220 -1.51 -15.80 -5.46
N VAL A 221 -1.47 -14.54 -5.02
CA VAL A 221 -1.95 -13.37 -5.79
C VAL A 221 -0.84 -12.33 -5.90
N ALA A 222 -0.48 -11.96 -7.12
CA ALA A 222 0.57 -10.99 -7.45
C ALA A 222 0.14 -9.57 -7.04
N ASN A 223 1.08 -8.67 -6.73
CA ASN A 223 0.80 -7.27 -6.34
C ASN A 223 -0.27 -7.11 -5.22
N ASN A 224 -0.42 -8.10 -4.33
CA ASN A 224 -1.42 -8.05 -3.28
C ASN A 224 -1.16 -6.90 -2.29
N PRO A 225 -2.00 -5.84 -2.20
CA PRO A 225 -1.72 -4.64 -1.40
C PRO A 225 -1.75 -4.88 0.10
N SER A 226 -2.24 -6.04 0.52
CA SER A 226 -2.15 -6.54 1.89
C SER A 226 -2.12 -8.05 1.78
N GLY A 227 -0.98 -8.68 2.08
CA GLY A 227 -0.76 -10.13 1.97
C GLY A 227 -1.77 -10.98 2.76
N SER A 228 -1.48 -12.27 2.97
CA SER A 228 -2.31 -13.16 3.81
C SER A 228 -2.56 -12.69 5.27
N ASN A 229 -1.94 -11.58 5.68
CA ASN A 229 -2.17 -10.83 6.91
C ASN A 229 -3.11 -9.61 6.77
N ALA A 230 -3.86 -9.47 5.67
CA ALA A 230 -4.86 -8.43 5.48
C ALA A 230 -5.94 -8.51 6.56
N LYS A 231 -5.81 -7.69 7.61
CA LYS A 231 -6.79 -7.64 8.70
C LYS A 231 -8.00 -6.86 8.21
N PRO A 232 -9.19 -7.48 8.09
CA PRO A 232 -10.38 -6.79 7.60
C PRO A 232 -10.66 -5.53 8.42
N LEU A 233 -11.19 -4.53 7.73
CA LEU A 233 -11.56 -3.23 8.27
C LEU A 233 -13.07 -3.06 8.07
N TYR A 234 -13.73 -2.56 9.10
CA TYR A 234 -15.17 -2.37 9.15
C TYR A 234 -15.49 -0.93 9.59
N MET A 235 -16.50 -0.32 8.99
CA MET A 235 -17.13 0.93 9.44
C MET A 235 -18.54 0.65 9.94
N TYR A 236 -18.72 0.73 11.25
CA TYR A 236 -20.01 0.58 11.91
C TYR A 236 -20.60 1.94 12.34
N ASN A 237 -21.87 1.95 12.77
CA ASN A 237 -22.36 2.94 13.73
C ASN A 237 -21.72 2.75 15.13
N ARG A 238 -21.99 3.67 16.07
CA ARG A 238 -21.30 3.74 17.38
C ARG A 238 -21.48 2.49 18.24
N ASP A 239 -22.69 1.97 18.28
CA ASP A 239 -23.19 0.79 18.99
C ASP A 239 -22.95 -0.52 18.23
N LYS A 240 -22.41 -0.44 17.01
CA LYS A 240 -22.12 -1.56 16.10
C LYS A 240 -23.33 -2.36 15.60
N THR A 241 -24.56 -1.90 15.81
CA THR A 241 -25.76 -2.59 15.30
C THR A 241 -25.90 -2.56 13.78
N ILE A 242 -25.19 -1.65 13.09
CA ILE A 242 -25.24 -1.46 11.64
C ILE A 242 -23.82 -1.40 11.04
N LEU A 243 -23.51 -2.28 10.09
CA LEU A 243 -22.31 -2.23 9.26
C LEU A 243 -22.59 -1.41 8.00
N TYR A 244 -21.86 -0.31 7.78
CA TYR A 244 -21.98 0.52 6.58
C TYR A 244 -21.06 0.07 5.45
N PHE A 245 -19.81 -0.32 5.76
CA PHE A 245 -18.82 -0.71 4.76
C PHE A 245 -17.73 -1.58 5.37
N SER A 246 -17.17 -2.49 4.57
CA SER A 246 -16.03 -3.32 4.96
C SER A 246 -15.10 -3.58 3.78
N SER A 247 -13.79 -3.56 4.02
CA SER A 247 -12.77 -3.96 3.05
C SER A 247 -11.56 -4.58 3.75
N MET A 248 -10.79 -5.37 3.00
CA MET A 248 -9.46 -5.86 3.42
C MET A 248 -8.37 -4.79 3.33
N GLN A 249 -8.62 -3.70 2.59
CA GLN A 249 -7.63 -2.67 2.29
C GLN A 249 -8.02 -1.31 2.89
N GLN A 250 -7.05 -0.65 3.54
CA GLN A 250 -7.22 0.72 4.03
C GLN A 250 -7.39 1.74 2.89
N LYS A 251 -6.85 1.44 1.70
CA LYS A 251 -6.94 2.31 0.52
C LYS A 251 -8.39 2.54 0.07
N ASP A 252 -9.26 1.55 0.23
CA ASP A 252 -10.66 1.65 -0.22
C ASP A 252 -11.45 2.65 0.63
N PHE A 253 -11.20 2.70 1.94
CA PHE A 253 -11.76 3.74 2.82
C PHE A 253 -11.22 5.13 2.48
N ILE A 254 -10.00 5.23 1.96
CA ILE A 254 -9.39 6.51 1.59
C ILE A 254 -9.95 7.00 0.26
N ASN A 255 -9.92 6.16 -0.77
CA ASN A 255 -10.28 6.50 -2.13
C ASN A 255 -11.80 6.55 -2.33
N ASN A 256 -12.52 5.50 -1.95
CA ASN A 256 -13.93 5.35 -2.29
C ASN A 256 -14.85 6.19 -1.38
N LEU A 257 -14.41 6.45 -0.14
CA LEU A 257 -15.14 7.25 0.84
C LEU A 257 -14.50 8.63 1.08
N ASN A 258 -13.46 9.00 0.33
CA ASN A 258 -12.74 10.29 0.43
C ASN A 258 -12.24 10.60 1.87
N ILE A 259 -11.81 9.60 2.65
CA ILE A 259 -11.36 9.77 4.05
C ILE A 259 -9.84 9.90 4.09
N SER A 260 -9.29 11.02 4.58
CA SER A 260 -7.83 11.18 4.62
C SER A 260 -7.13 10.10 5.47
N HIS A 261 -6.00 9.58 4.98
CA HIS A 261 -5.23 8.51 5.63
C HIS A 261 -4.98 8.76 7.13
N PHE A 262 -4.59 9.99 7.48
CA PHE A 262 -4.37 10.41 8.87
C PHE A 262 -5.63 10.32 9.72
N THR A 263 -6.78 10.78 9.20
CA THR A 263 -8.07 10.73 9.89
C THR A 263 -8.52 9.30 10.13
N PHE A 264 -8.46 8.45 9.09
CA PHE A 264 -8.79 7.04 9.20
C PHE A 264 -7.91 6.34 10.25
N THR A 265 -6.60 6.49 10.15
CA THR A 265 -5.62 5.87 11.07
C THR A 265 -5.82 6.33 12.51
N LYS A 266 -6.07 7.63 12.74
CA LYS A 266 -6.39 8.19 14.06
C LYS A 266 -7.61 7.51 14.67
N HIS A 267 -8.71 7.43 13.92
CA HIS A 267 -9.98 6.92 14.42
C HIS A 267 -9.92 5.40 14.63
N LEU A 268 -9.29 4.66 13.71
CA LEU A 268 -9.06 3.22 13.83
C LEU A 268 -8.20 2.85 15.04
N ASN A 269 -7.05 3.52 15.23
CA ASN A 269 -6.11 3.16 16.29
C ASN A 269 -6.61 3.60 17.68
N LYS A 270 -7.32 4.73 17.78
CA LYS A 270 -7.88 5.21 19.06
C LYS A 270 -9.27 4.67 19.38
N GLY A 271 -9.91 3.92 18.49
CA GLY A 271 -11.30 3.48 18.64
C GLY A 271 -12.31 4.64 18.76
N THR A 272 -11.98 5.81 18.18
CA THR A 272 -12.79 7.04 18.33
C THR A 272 -13.68 7.24 17.12
N TYR A 273 -14.86 7.83 17.31
CA TYR A 273 -15.87 7.95 16.26
C TYR A 273 -15.53 9.03 15.22
N TYR A 274 -15.37 8.63 13.96
CA TYR A 274 -15.27 9.54 12.84
C TYR A 274 -16.61 10.26 12.62
N LEU A 275 -16.56 11.58 12.43
CA LEU A 275 -17.73 12.48 12.38
C LEU A 275 -18.70 12.32 13.58
N GLY A 276 -18.20 11.82 14.72
CA GLY A 276 -19.03 11.53 15.90
C GLY A 276 -20.03 10.36 15.72
N LYS A 277 -20.00 9.64 14.60
CA LYS A 277 -21.04 8.69 14.18
C LYS A 277 -20.50 7.32 13.76
N TYR A 278 -19.32 7.27 13.15
CA TYR A 278 -18.77 6.07 12.51
C TYR A 278 -17.61 5.48 13.30
N LEU A 279 -17.66 4.18 13.60
CA LEU A 279 -16.58 3.45 14.26
C LEU A 279 -15.78 2.63 13.25
N PHE A 280 -14.47 2.90 13.13
CA PHE A 280 -13.55 2.03 12.40
C PHE A 280 -12.96 0.97 13.32
N THR A 281 -12.95 -0.29 12.89
CA THR A 281 -12.43 -1.41 13.69
C THR A 281 -11.86 -2.51 12.81
N ARG A 282 -10.96 -3.34 13.39
CA ARG A 282 -10.50 -4.61 12.81
C ARG A 282 -11.19 -5.85 13.41
N LYS A 283 -12.02 -5.66 14.44
CA LYS A 283 -12.83 -6.71 15.06
C LYS A 283 -14.22 -6.71 14.41
N PRO A 284 -14.68 -7.84 13.82
CA PRO A 284 -16.06 -7.94 13.34
C PRO A 284 -17.04 -7.93 14.52
N GLU A 285 -18.23 -7.41 14.27
CA GLU A 285 -19.42 -7.58 15.11
C GLU A 285 -20.43 -8.47 14.39
N LEU A 286 -21.01 -9.43 15.11
CA LEU A 286 -21.76 -10.56 14.51
C LEU A 286 -23.27 -10.35 14.52
N THR A 287 -23.74 -9.57 15.49
CA THR A 287 -25.13 -9.13 15.63
C THR A 287 -25.47 -7.97 14.68
N ALA A 288 -24.46 -7.33 14.10
CA ALA A 288 -24.61 -6.20 13.19
C ALA A 288 -25.43 -6.56 11.94
N LYS A 289 -26.43 -5.73 11.63
CA LYS A 289 -27.13 -5.78 10.34
C LYS A 289 -26.27 -5.08 9.29
N ILE A 290 -26.08 -5.72 8.14
CA ILE A 290 -25.43 -5.07 6.99
C ILE A 290 -26.42 -4.02 6.47
N LYS A 291 -25.97 -2.77 6.31
CA LYS A 291 -26.78 -1.76 5.63
C LYS A 291 -26.63 -1.96 4.12
N ASP A 292 -27.77 -2.17 3.46
CA ASP A 292 -27.84 -2.10 2.02
C ASP A 292 -27.74 -0.62 1.59
N ILE A 293 -26.57 -0.26 1.04
CA ILE A 293 -26.25 1.10 0.57
C ILE A 293 -25.12 0.99 -0.46
N SER A 294 -25.24 1.71 -1.57
CA SER A 294 -24.17 1.75 -2.56
C SER A 294 -22.94 2.50 -2.00
N ILE A 295 -21.75 2.21 -2.56
CA ILE A 295 -20.52 2.91 -2.17
C ILE A 295 -20.61 4.42 -2.44
N LEU A 296 -21.33 4.81 -3.50
CA LEU A 296 -21.56 6.21 -3.90
C LEU A 296 -22.49 6.92 -2.92
N ASP A 297 -23.62 6.31 -2.57
CA ASP A 297 -24.57 6.88 -1.60
C ASP A 297 -23.93 7.02 -0.22
N LEU A 298 -23.08 6.07 0.17
CA LEU A 298 -22.34 6.14 1.42
C LEU A 298 -21.31 7.27 1.41
N ALA A 299 -20.59 7.49 0.31
CA ALA A 299 -19.68 8.62 0.15
C ALA A 299 -20.43 9.96 0.22
N LEU A 300 -21.58 10.07 -0.47
CA LEU A 300 -22.46 11.26 -0.42
C LEU A 300 -23.02 11.50 0.99
N GLN A 301 -23.39 10.44 1.72
CA GLN A 301 -23.82 10.53 3.12
C GLN A 301 -22.69 11.04 4.02
N LEU A 302 -21.45 10.59 3.80
CA LEU A 302 -20.27 11.08 4.54
C LEU A 302 -19.95 12.54 4.26
N GLU A 303 -20.12 13.04 3.02
CA GLU A 303 -19.94 14.47 2.72
C GLU A 303 -20.99 15.34 3.42
N LYS A 304 -22.27 14.92 3.42
CA LYS A 304 -23.33 15.59 4.18
C LYS A 304 -23.02 15.61 5.69
N ASP A 305 -22.56 14.50 6.25
CA ASP A 305 -22.16 14.41 7.65
C ASP A 305 -20.91 15.26 7.96
N ARG A 306 -19.95 15.42 7.04
CA ARG A 306 -18.80 16.33 7.21
C ARG A 306 -19.24 17.78 7.34
N ILE A 307 -20.14 18.23 6.46
CA ILE A 307 -20.69 19.59 6.49
C ILE A 307 -21.38 19.82 7.84
N LYS A 308 -22.25 18.91 8.26
CA LYS A 308 -22.96 18.99 9.56
C LYS A 308 -21.99 18.98 10.76
N PHE A 309 -21.03 18.05 10.78
CA PHE A 309 -20.08 17.88 11.90
C PHE A 309 -19.05 19.02 12.00
N ASN A 310 -18.77 19.72 10.91
CA ASN A 310 -17.86 20.86 10.90
C ASN A 310 -18.55 22.20 11.18
N LYS A 311 -19.89 22.28 11.08
CA LYS A 311 -20.67 23.53 11.21
C LYS A 311 -20.39 24.29 12.52
N ASN A 312 -20.15 23.57 13.62
CA ASN A 312 -19.94 24.15 14.96
C ASN A 312 -18.51 23.93 15.49
N LYS A 313 -17.55 23.53 14.65
CA LYS A 313 -16.17 23.40 15.12
C LYS A 313 -15.54 24.79 15.25
N PRO A 314 -14.68 25.02 16.27
CA PRO A 314 -13.79 26.17 16.23
C PRO A 314 -12.94 26.06 14.96
N LEU A 315 -13.15 27.00 14.03
CA LEU A 315 -12.35 27.09 12.82
C LEU A 315 -10.90 27.25 13.23
N ASN A 316 -10.02 26.36 12.75
CA ASN A 316 -8.59 26.60 12.90
C ASN A 316 -8.24 27.92 12.17
N SER A 317 -7.13 28.55 12.54
CA SER A 317 -6.68 29.81 11.93
C SER A 317 -6.46 29.75 10.41
N LEU A 318 -6.42 28.55 9.83
CA LEU A 318 -6.26 28.28 8.40
C LEU A 318 -7.60 28.28 7.63
N SER A 319 -8.69 27.89 8.30
CA SER A 319 -10.07 27.82 7.77
C SER A 319 -10.90 29.07 8.07
N ARG A 320 -10.39 30.00 8.89
CA ARG A 320 -11.00 31.32 9.06
C ARG A 320 -11.00 32.12 7.76
N SER A 321 -12.06 32.89 7.54
CA SER A 321 -12.16 33.84 6.44
C SER A 321 -11.19 35.00 6.66
N VAL A 322 -10.63 35.52 5.58
CA VAL A 322 -9.67 36.64 5.60
C VAL A 322 -10.16 37.70 4.64
N LEU A 323 -10.33 38.92 5.14
CA LEU A 323 -10.54 40.11 4.34
C LEU A 323 -9.18 40.74 4.02
N LEU A 324 -8.92 40.92 2.73
CA LEU A 324 -7.76 41.63 2.21
C LEU A 324 -8.23 43.01 1.77
N ILE A 325 -7.57 44.07 2.27
CA ILE A 325 -7.92 45.47 2.03
C ILE A 325 -6.71 46.13 1.36
N ASP A 326 -6.91 46.79 0.20
CA ASP A 326 -5.83 47.54 -0.47
C ASP A 326 -5.71 48.99 0.02
N ALA A 327 -4.71 49.72 -0.46
CA ALA A 327 -4.47 51.12 -0.11
C ALA A 327 -5.61 52.07 -0.53
N ASN A 328 -6.48 51.65 -1.44
CA ASN A 328 -7.64 52.41 -1.94
C ASN A 328 -8.94 51.97 -1.24
N ASN A 329 -8.86 51.25 -0.11
CA ASN A 329 -9.97 50.64 0.63
C ASN A 329 -10.82 49.62 -0.15
N ASN A 330 -10.38 49.12 -1.31
CA ASN A 330 -11.07 48.00 -1.95
C ASN A 330 -10.85 46.74 -1.12
N THR A 331 -11.94 46.00 -0.88
CA THR A 331 -11.88 44.79 -0.05
C THR A 331 -12.12 43.52 -0.86
N LYS A 332 -11.44 42.44 -0.48
CA LYS A 332 -11.57 41.12 -1.11
C LYS A 332 -11.61 40.02 -0.07
N LEU A 333 -12.74 39.34 0.01
CA LEU A 333 -12.97 38.25 0.95
C LEU A 333 -12.43 36.91 0.43
N PHE A 334 -11.70 36.19 1.28
CA PHE A 334 -11.24 34.83 1.03
C PHE A 334 -11.75 33.89 2.12
N PHE A 335 -12.54 32.89 1.75
CA PHE A 335 -13.10 31.87 2.66
C PHE A 335 -12.07 30.89 3.28
N SER A 336 -10.77 31.20 3.21
CA SER A 336 -9.71 30.57 4.00
C SER A 336 -8.39 31.31 3.83
N LEU A 337 -7.52 31.25 4.86
CA LEU A 337 -6.13 31.73 4.80
C LEU A 337 -5.37 31.11 3.61
N GLY A 338 -5.59 29.81 3.36
CA GLY A 338 -4.99 29.10 2.23
C GLY A 338 -5.43 29.61 0.85
N LYS A 339 -6.68 30.04 0.69
CA LYS A 339 -7.16 30.68 -0.55
C LYS A 339 -6.51 32.05 -0.74
N CYS A 340 -6.37 32.85 0.31
CA CYS A 340 -5.66 34.14 0.27
C CYS A 340 -4.18 33.95 -0.15
N ILE A 341 -3.47 32.99 0.43
CA ILE A 341 -2.06 32.68 0.07
C ILE A 341 -1.94 32.22 -1.38
N LYS A 342 -2.87 31.39 -1.88
CA LYS A 342 -2.88 30.96 -3.29
C LYS A 342 -3.12 32.15 -4.25
N TYR A 343 -3.92 33.13 -3.85
CA TYR A 343 -4.11 34.37 -4.61
C TYR A 343 -2.84 35.24 -4.63
N LEU A 344 -2.19 35.46 -3.48
CA LEU A 344 -0.93 36.22 -3.41
C LEU A 344 0.17 35.59 -4.28
N ARG A 345 0.35 34.26 -4.20
CA ARG A 345 1.32 33.54 -5.03
C ARG A 345 1.03 33.66 -6.53
N LYS A 346 -0.24 33.69 -6.95
CA LYS A 346 -0.63 33.96 -8.34
C LYS A 346 -0.29 35.39 -8.80
N LYS A 347 -0.18 36.35 -7.88
CA LYS A 347 0.33 37.71 -8.12
C LYS A 347 1.86 37.82 -8.04
N GLY A 348 2.59 36.70 -7.95
CA GLY A 348 4.06 36.69 -7.76
C GLY A 348 4.52 37.01 -6.33
N LEU A 349 3.60 37.21 -5.39
CA LEU A 349 3.92 37.60 -4.01
C LEU A 349 4.21 36.37 -3.15
N SER A 350 5.42 36.30 -2.59
CA SER A 350 5.81 35.23 -1.67
C SER A 350 5.02 35.38 -0.35
N ALA A 351 4.30 34.31 0.02
CA ALA A 351 3.48 34.29 1.23
C ALA A 351 3.43 32.89 1.85
N THR A 352 3.52 32.85 3.18
CA THR A 352 3.38 31.65 4.02
C THR A 352 2.28 31.88 5.07
N GLN A 353 1.80 30.79 5.69
CA GLN A 353 0.74 30.86 6.69
C GLN A 353 1.20 31.61 7.95
N THR A 354 2.40 31.33 8.44
CA THR A 354 2.99 31.99 9.61
C THR A 354 3.14 33.50 9.41
N THR A 355 3.65 33.91 8.25
CA THR A 355 3.80 35.34 7.92
C THR A 355 2.44 36.03 7.83
N LEU A 356 1.45 35.46 7.13
CA LEU A 356 0.15 36.12 7.00
C LEU A 356 -0.59 36.24 8.35
N VAL A 357 -0.51 35.23 9.22
CA VAL A 357 -1.07 35.29 10.58
C VAL A 357 -0.42 36.41 11.41
N LYS A 358 0.92 36.59 11.31
CA LYS A 358 1.63 37.69 11.99
C LYS A 358 1.10 39.06 11.55
N TYR A 359 0.89 39.27 10.26
CA TYR A 359 0.39 40.56 9.74
C TYR A 359 -1.10 40.79 10.04
N ILE A 360 -1.93 39.74 10.04
CA ILE A 360 -3.33 39.84 10.53
C ILE A 360 -3.35 40.26 12.00
N ASN A 361 -2.55 39.60 12.85
CA ASN A 361 -2.55 39.87 14.30
C ASN A 361 -1.94 41.23 14.67
N THR A 362 -1.00 41.74 13.86
CA THR A 362 -0.36 43.05 14.11
C THR A 362 -1.05 44.21 13.40
N GLY A 363 -2.03 43.95 12.53
CA GLY A 363 -2.73 44.96 11.72
C GLY A 363 -1.85 45.71 10.70
N LYS A 364 -0.57 45.31 10.55
CA LYS A 364 0.41 46.01 9.71
C LYS A 364 0.25 45.65 8.23
N VAL A 365 0.56 46.62 7.37
CA VAL A 365 0.56 46.45 5.90
C VAL A 365 1.59 45.40 5.48
N TYR A 366 1.22 44.51 4.56
CA TYR A 366 2.12 43.52 3.95
C TYR A 366 1.79 43.30 2.47
N HIS A 367 2.80 43.44 1.61
CA HIS A 367 2.65 43.51 0.14
C HIS A 367 1.63 44.56 -0.35
N GLY A 368 1.50 45.68 0.37
CA GLY A 368 0.54 46.75 0.04
C GLY A 368 -0.90 46.52 0.49
N TYR A 369 -1.17 45.49 1.29
CA TYR A 369 -2.51 45.18 1.81
C TYR A 369 -2.55 45.10 3.34
N ILE A 370 -3.71 45.41 3.92
CA ILE A 370 -4.07 45.07 5.31
C ILE A 370 -4.92 43.81 5.29
N TYR A 371 -4.71 42.91 6.26
CA TYR A 371 -5.39 41.63 6.36
C TYR A 371 -6.15 41.56 7.68
N LYS A 372 -7.43 41.17 7.66
CA LYS A 372 -8.25 40.98 8.87
C LYS A 372 -8.93 39.62 8.84
N TYR A 373 -9.12 38.99 9.99
CA TYR A 373 -10.04 37.86 10.10
C TYR A 373 -11.49 38.35 10.02
N VAL A 374 -12.36 37.49 9.48
CA VAL A 374 -13.83 37.63 9.47
C VAL A 374 -14.42 36.40 10.15
#